data_AF-A0A4R2D9Y3-F1
#
_entry.id   AF-A0A4R2D9Y3-F1
#
_cell.length_a   1.000
_cell.length_b   1.000
_cell.length_c   1.000
_cell.angle_alpha   90.00
_cell.angle_beta   90.00
_cell.angle_gamma   90.00
#
_symmetry.space_group_name_H-M   'P 1'
#
loop_
_entity.id
_entity.type
_entity.pdbx_description
1 polymer ?
#
loop_
_entity_poly.entity_id
_entity_poly.type
_entity_poly.pdbx_seq_one_letter_code
_entity_poly.pdbx_strand_id
1 'polypeptide(L)'
;MSHYLTRDATAATLRQAAGLAAGSTLAMTFLLPAELIGEIDRAGLETGGKGAEVSGTPFVSFYTPSEILTLAGESGLTQVRHVAGTSLGARYFADRADSLRPSSGEDILVATI
;
A
#
# COMPACT_ATOMS: atom_id res chain seq x y z
N MET A 1 -1.41 5.95 2.09
CA MET A 1 -1.05 5.41 3.41
C MET A 1 -2.30 4.87 4.11
N SER A 2 -2.66 3.61 3.88
CA SER A 2 -3.80 2.95 4.54
C SER A 2 -3.48 2.34 5.90
N HIS A 3 -2.19 2.18 6.24
CA HIS A 3 -1.74 1.42 7.39
C HIS A 3 -1.97 2.10 8.75
N TYR A 4 -2.38 3.37 8.78
CA TYR A 4 -2.85 4.06 9.99
C TYR A 4 -4.38 3.98 10.17
N LEU A 5 -5.09 3.44 9.18
CA LEU A 5 -6.54 3.29 9.20
C LEU A 5 -6.89 1.85 9.50
N THR A 6 -7.92 1.63 10.31
CA THR A 6 -8.52 0.30 10.42
C THR A 6 -9.05 -0.15 9.06
N ARG A 7 -9.29 -1.47 8.90
CA ARG A 7 -9.93 -2.01 7.70
C ARG A 7 -11.25 -1.32 7.36
N ASP A 8 -12.09 -1.07 8.37
CA ASP A 8 -13.39 -0.40 8.18
C ASP A 8 -13.24 1.06 7.76
N ALA A 9 -12.27 1.78 8.34
CA ALA A 9 -11.97 3.16 7.96
C ALA A 9 -11.38 3.23 6.54
N THR A 10 -10.55 2.25 6.15
CA THR A 10 -10.05 2.11 4.77
C THR A 10 -11.22 1.88 3.82
N ALA A 11 -12.13 0.95 4.14
CA ALA A 11 -13.32 0.69 3.33
C ALA A 11 -14.24 1.93 3.20
N ALA A 12 -14.43 2.67 4.31
CA ALA A 12 -15.20 3.91 4.29
C ALA A 12 -14.57 4.97 3.39
N THR A 13 -13.24 5.12 3.45
CA THR A 13 -12.47 6.03 2.60
C THR A 13 -12.60 5.65 1.13
N LEU A 14 -12.50 4.35 0.81
CA LEU A 14 -12.66 3.84 -0.56
C LEU A 14 -14.08 4.09 -1.10
N ARG A 15 -15.12 3.88 -0.29
CA ARG A 15 -16.51 4.21 -0.65
C ARG A 15 -16.73 5.70 -0.90
N GLN A 16 -16.09 6.57 -0.10
CA GLN A 16 -16.15 8.01 -0.33
C GLN A 16 -15.45 8.38 -1.65
N ALA A 17 -14.29 7.78 -1.94
CA ALA A 17 -13.59 7.99 -3.20
C ALA A 17 -14.42 7.53 -4.41
N ALA A 18 -15.14 6.41 -4.30
CA ALA A 18 -16.06 5.90 -5.32
C ALA A 18 -17.21 6.88 -5.67
N GLY A 19 -17.48 7.88 -4.82
CA GLY A 19 -18.49 8.91 -5.08
C GLY A 19 -17.99 10.16 -5.82
N LEU A 20 -16.69 10.22 -6.19
CA LEU A 20 -16.14 11.34 -6.95
C LEU A 20 -16.59 11.31 -8.43
N ALA A 21 -16.25 12.35 -9.19
CA ALA A 21 -16.66 12.45 -10.59
C ALA A 21 -16.08 11.32 -11.45
N ALA A 22 -16.87 10.83 -12.40
CA ALA A 22 -16.46 9.78 -13.34
C ALA A 22 -15.15 10.14 -14.06
N GLY A 23 -14.25 9.17 -14.18
CA GLY A 23 -12.90 9.37 -14.74
C GLY A 23 -11.86 9.83 -13.71
N SER A 24 -12.25 10.04 -12.45
CA SER A 24 -11.31 10.22 -11.35
C SER A 24 -10.47 8.96 -11.15
N THR A 25 -9.22 9.15 -10.71
CA THR A 25 -8.30 8.06 -10.37
C THR A 25 -7.86 8.17 -8.92
N LEU A 26 -7.99 7.07 -8.18
CA LEU A 26 -7.45 6.91 -6.85
C LEU A 26 -6.11 6.17 -6.95
N ALA A 27 -5.07 6.73 -6.32
CA ALA A 27 -3.82 6.04 -6.08
C ALA A 27 -3.49 6.13 -4.59
N MET A 28 -3.25 4.98 -3.95
CA MET A 28 -2.83 4.93 -2.55
C MET A 28 -1.85 3.81 -2.31
N THR A 29 -0.96 4.01 -1.35
CA THR A 29 -0.08 2.95 -0.87
C THR A 29 -0.69 2.15 0.27
N PHE A 30 -0.24 0.91 0.40
CA PHE A 30 -0.52 0.00 1.50
C PHE A 30 0.73 -0.79 1.89
N LEU A 31 0.88 -1.09 3.18
CA LEU A 31 1.95 -1.95 3.67
C LEU A 31 1.55 -3.42 3.55
N LEU A 32 2.51 -4.26 3.15
CA LEU A 32 2.34 -5.71 3.06
C LEU A 32 2.49 -6.38 4.43
N PRO A 33 1.82 -7.54 4.67
CA PRO A 33 2.17 -8.44 5.75
C PRO A 33 3.63 -8.89 5.66
N ALA A 34 4.29 -9.07 6.80
CA ALA A 34 5.72 -9.33 6.87
C ALA A 34 6.16 -10.58 6.07
N GLU A 35 5.27 -11.56 5.92
CA GLU A 35 5.51 -12.80 5.17
C GLU A 35 5.72 -12.55 3.67
N LEU A 36 5.16 -11.46 3.14
CA LEU A 36 5.30 -11.06 1.74
C LEU A 36 6.46 -10.10 1.50
N ILE A 37 7.13 -9.65 2.57
CA ILE A 37 8.25 -8.72 2.50
C ILE A 37 9.56 -9.51 2.39
N GLY A 38 10.47 -9.02 1.55
CA GLY A 38 11.82 -9.59 1.43
C GLY A 38 12.57 -9.50 2.75
N GLU A 39 13.35 -10.53 3.08
CA GLU A 39 14.01 -10.70 4.39
C GLU A 39 14.74 -9.45 4.89
N ILE A 40 15.49 -8.80 3.99
CA ILE A 40 16.30 -7.61 4.30
C ILE A 40 15.42 -6.42 4.75
N ASP A 41 14.18 -6.32 4.28
CA ASP A 41 13.32 -5.17 4.53
C ASP A 41 12.41 -5.36 5.76
N ARG A 42 12.27 -6.60 6.28
CA ARG A 42 11.39 -6.90 7.43
C ARG A 42 11.81 -6.18 8.70
N ALA A 43 13.12 -6.13 8.97
CA ALA A 43 13.66 -5.40 10.12
C ALA A 43 13.36 -3.90 10.03
N GLY A 44 13.33 -3.35 8.81
CA GLY A 44 12.93 -1.97 8.54
C GLY A 44 11.45 -1.73 8.86
N LEU A 45 10.57 -2.66 8.46
CA LEU A 45 9.15 -2.59 8.82
C LEU A 45 8.94 -2.64 10.32
N GLU A 46 9.59 -3.57 11.02
CA GLU A 46 9.46 -3.72 12.48
C GLU A 46 9.96 -2.47 13.22
N THR A 47 11.13 -1.95 12.83
CA THR A 47 11.70 -0.73 13.41
C THR A 47 10.79 0.47 13.16
N GLY A 48 10.28 0.61 11.93
CA GLY A 48 9.30 1.64 11.57
C GLY A 48 8.02 1.52 12.39
N GLY A 49 7.49 0.31 12.55
CA GLY A 49 6.30 0.03 13.35
C GLY A 49 6.46 0.39 14.82
N LYS A 50 7.58 -0.02 15.45
CA LYS A 50 7.91 0.36 16.84
C LYS A 50 8.04 1.87 17.00
N GLY A 51 8.73 2.53 16.07
CA GLY A 51 8.86 3.99 16.07
C GLY A 51 7.50 4.68 15.99
N ALA A 52 6.63 4.19 15.10
CA ALA A 52 5.29 4.71 14.90
C ALA A 52 4.38 4.49 16.11
N GLU A 53 4.52 3.35 16.80
CA GLU A 53 3.83 3.08 18.06
C GLU A 53 4.28 4.03 19.17
N VAL A 54 5.58 4.21 19.35
CA VAL A 54 6.16 5.14 20.33
C VAL A 54 5.73 6.59 20.07
N SER A 55 5.55 6.97 18.80
CA SER A 55 5.07 8.30 18.42
C SER A 55 3.55 8.46 18.48
N GLY A 56 2.79 7.46 18.93
CA GLY A 56 1.33 7.51 19.04
C GLY A 56 0.58 7.38 17.70
N THR A 57 1.24 6.87 16.67
CA THR A 57 0.69 6.62 15.32
C THR A 57 0.93 5.18 14.91
N PRO A 58 0.38 4.17 15.61
CA PRO A 58 0.69 2.77 15.33
C PRO A 58 0.25 2.37 13.92
N PHE A 59 0.98 1.43 13.31
CA PHE A 59 0.54 0.78 12.08
C PHE A 59 -0.52 -0.25 12.45
N VAL A 60 -1.77 -0.01 12.05
CA VAL A 60 -2.95 -0.79 12.42
C VAL A 60 -3.45 -1.72 11.32
N SER A 61 -3.01 -1.54 10.07
CA SER A 61 -3.47 -2.37 8.95
C SER A 61 -2.39 -2.66 7.93
N PHE A 62 -2.41 -3.91 7.48
CA PHE A 62 -1.54 -4.49 6.47
C PHE A 62 -2.43 -5.29 5.53
N TYR A 63 -2.12 -5.28 4.23
CA TYR A 63 -2.96 -5.95 3.24
C TYR A 63 -2.10 -6.73 2.26
N THR A 64 -2.49 -7.97 1.99
CA THR A 64 -2.05 -8.65 0.78
C THR A 64 -2.60 -7.92 -0.46
N PRO A 65 -1.96 -8.04 -1.63
CA PRO A 65 -2.49 -7.47 -2.86
C PRO A 65 -3.93 -7.91 -3.15
N SER A 66 -4.27 -9.18 -2.92
CA SER A 66 -5.63 -9.67 -3.14
C SER A 66 -6.67 -9.04 -2.20
N GLU A 67 -6.32 -8.82 -0.93
CA GLU A 67 -7.25 -8.23 0.04
C GLU A 67 -7.56 -6.78 -0.29
N ILE A 68 -6.56 -5.97 -0.63
CA ILE A 68 -6.78 -4.55 -0.93
C ILE A 68 -7.52 -4.36 -2.27
N LEU A 69 -7.27 -5.23 -3.25
CA LEU A 69 -8.02 -5.23 -4.52
C LEU A 69 -9.50 -5.59 -4.30
N THR A 70 -9.75 -6.62 -3.49
CA THR A 70 -11.11 -7.05 -3.13
C THR A 70 -11.83 -5.93 -2.38
N LEU A 71 -11.18 -5.34 -1.37
CA LEU A 71 -11.75 -4.25 -0.57
C LEU A 71 -12.11 -3.04 -1.43
N ALA A 72 -11.27 -2.68 -2.40
CA ALA A 72 -11.52 -1.59 -3.33
C ALA A 72 -12.70 -1.88 -4.26
N GLY A 73 -12.79 -3.10 -4.81
CA GLY A 73 -13.92 -3.52 -5.65
C GLY A 73 -15.25 -3.54 -4.88
N GLU A 74 -15.26 -4.11 -3.67
CA GLU A 74 -16.42 -4.10 -2.76
C GLU A 74 -16.85 -2.68 -2.35
N SER A 75 -15.93 -1.73 -2.40
CA SER A 75 -16.20 -0.32 -2.10
C SER A 75 -16.71 0.49 -3.29
N GLY A 76 -16.88 -0.13 -4.47
CA GLY A 76 -17.46 0.50 -5.65
C GLY A 76 -16.45 1.11 -6.63
N LEU A 77 -15.14 0.92 -6.42
CA LEU A 77 -14.13 1.33 -7.38
C LEU A 77 -14.06 0.36 -8.57
N THR A 78 -13.71 0.88 -9.73
CA THR A 78 -13.58 0.14 -10.98
C THR A 78 -12.12 0.08 -11.45
N GLN A 79 -11.80 -0.82 -12.38
CA GLN A 79 -10.44 -0.98 -12.95
C GLN A 79 -9.33 -1.07 -11.88
N VAL A 80 -9.63 -1.81 -10.81
CA VAL A 80 -8.76 -1.92 -9.65
C VAL A 80 -7.51 -2.73 -10.00
N ARG A 81 -6.32 -2.16 -9.79
CA ARG A 81 -5.04 -2.78 -10.10
C ARG A 81 -3.99 -2.54 -9.02
N HIS A 82 -3.11 -3.53 -8.88
CA HIS A 82 -1.97 -3.51 -7.98
C HIS A 82 -0.71 -3.14 -8.76
N VAL A 83 0.16 -2.34 -8.15
CA VAL A 83 1.51 -2.08 -8.61
C VAL A 83 2.47 -2.42 -7.47
N ALA A 84 3.28 -3.46 -7.69
CA ALA A 84 4.30 -3.86 -6.73
C ALA A 84 5.43 -2.82 -6.67
N GLY A 85 5.86 -2.43 -5.47
CA GLY A 85 6.99 -1.51 -5.26
C GLY A 85 8.29 -2.05 -5.88
N THR A 86 8.48 -3.37 -5.89
CA THR A 86 9.61 -4.03 -6.54
C THR A 86 9.65 -3.79 -8.05
N SER A 87 8.49 -3.70 -8.71
CA SER A 87 8.41 -3.36 -10.15
C SER A 87 8.89 -1.93 -10.44
N LEU A 88 8.68 -1.00 -9.49
CA LEU A 88 9.21 0.36 -9.59
C LEU A 88 10.73 0.37 -9.42
N GLY A 89 11.27 -0.49 -8.57
CA GLY A 89 12.71 -0.74 -8.47
C GLY A 89 13.31 -1.18 -9.80
N ALA A 90 12.74 -2.20 -10.43
CA ALA A 90 13.19 -2.67 -11.74
C ALA A 90 13.10 -1.59 -12.84
N ARG A 91 12.08 -0.73 -12.79
CA ARG A 91 11.87 0.30 -13.82
C ARG A 91 12.73 1.55 -13.65
N TYR A 92 12.94 1.99 -12.40
CA TYR A 92 13.53 3.30 -12.12
C TYR A 92 14.88 3.23 -11.39
N PHE A 93 15.28 2.06 -10.89
CA PHE A 93 16.48 1.88 -10.07
C PHE A 93 17.46 0.83 -10.62
N ALA A 94 17.18 0.21 -11.77
CA ALA A 94 17.97 -0.92 -12.30
C ALA A 94 19.47 -0.58 -12.51
N ASP A 95 19.79 0.61 -13.00
CA ASP A 95 21.16 0.97 -13.42
C ASP A 95 21.91 1.82 -12.37
N ARG A 96 21.50 1.73 -11.10
CA ARG A 96 22.13 2.50 -10.03
C ARG A 96 23.45 1.86 -9.58
N ALA A 97 24.51 2.66 -9.58
CA ALA A 97 25.82 2.23 -9.10
C ALA A 97 25.88 2.01 -7.56
N ASP A 98 24.91 2.55 -6.81
CA ASP A 98 24.86 2.48 -5.34
C ASP A 98 23.94 1.38 -4.79
N SER A 99 23.36 0.55 -5.67
CA SER A 99 22.45 -0.55 -5.31
C SER A 99 21.19 -0.15 -4.52
N LEU A 100 20.87 1.14 -4.43
CA LEU A 100 19.64 1.59 -3.76
C LEU A 100 18.41 1.13 -4.55
N ARG A 101 17.40 0.64 -3.83
CA ARG A 101 16.10 0.25 -4.38
C ARG A 101 14.98 0.64 -3.41
N PRO A 102 13.71 0.73 -3.89
CA PRO A 102 12.56 0.81 -2.99
C PRO A 102 12.48 -0.39 -2.06
N SER A 103 11.87 -0.19 -0.89
CA SER A 103 11.48 -1.26 0.01
C SER A 103 10.49 -2.21 -0.69
N SER A 104 10.57 -3.50 -0.38
CA SER A 104 9.58 -4.50 -0.79
C SER A 104 8.33 -4.50 0.09
N GLY A 105 8.28 -3.66 1.13
CA GLY A 105 7.19 -3.65 2.12
C GLY A 105 5.99 -2.77 1.80
N GLU A 106 6.05 -1.95 0.76
CA GLU A 106 4.99 -1.01 0.39
C GLU A 106 4.66 -1.10 -1.09
N ASP A 107 3.37 -1.29 -1.36
CA ASP A 107 2.81 -1.44 -2.70
C ASP A 107 1.72 -0.39 -2.95
N ILE A 108 1.29 -0.25 -4.21
CA ILE A 108 0.32 0.76 -4.64
C ILE A 108 -0.95 0.11 -5.18
N LEU A 109 -2.09 0.55 -4.67
CA LEU A 109 -3.41 0.37 -5.26
C LEU A 109 -3.68 1.52 -6.22
N VAL A 110 -4.11 1.22 -7.45
CA VAL A 110 -4.67 2.21 -8.37
C VAL A 110 -6.05 1.75 -8.86
N ALA A 111 -7.02 2.64 -8.87
CA ALA A 111 -8.36 2.34 -9.35
C ALA A 111 -9.02 3.59 -9.95
N THR A 112 -10.06 3.38 -10.78
CA THR A 112 -10.88 4.45 -11.36
C THR A 112 -12.25 4.50 -10.71
N ILE A 113 -12.92 5.65 -10.88
CA ILE A 113 -14.30 5.89 -10.49
C ILE A 113 -15.18 5.92 -11.73
#